data_AF-A0A954RIB6-F1
#
_entry.id   AF-A0A954RIB6-F1
#
_cell.length_a   1.000
_cell.length_b   1.000
_cell.length_c   1.000
_cell.angle_alpha   90.00
_cell.angle_beta   90.00
_cell.angle_gamma   90.00
#
_symmetry.space_group_name_H-M   'P 1'
#
loop_
_entity.id
_entity.type
_entity.pdbx_description
1 polymer ?
#
loop_
_entity_poly.entity_id
_entity_poly.type
_entity_poly.pdbx_seq_one_letter_code
_entity_poly.pdbx_strand_id
1 'polypeptide(L)'
;LYHIPCPNGHELETPADMLGQDVLCPHCNVQFRLREKDSVEYKRQRREESIRRERKLGNVWLNWAITIAVVVVLGLLILILSGTRD
;
A
#
# COMPACT_ATOMS: atom_id res chain seq x y z
N LEU A 1 -0.99 5.04 23.19
CA LEU A 1 0.36 5.63 23.31
C LEU A 1 1.01 5.51 21.95
N TYR A 2 1.60 6.58 21.44
CA TYR A 2 2.29 6.61 20.15
C TYR A 2 3.80 6.56 20.37
N HIS A 3 4.51 5.79 19.57
CA HIS A 3 5.97 5.76 19.56
C HIS A 3 6.45 6.68 18.44
N ILE A 4 6.88 7.88 18.81
CA ILE A 4 7.38 8.86 17.85
C ILE A 4 8.89 9.00 18.06
N PRO A 5 9.71 8.60 17.08
CA PRO A 5 11.15 8.81 17.16
C PRO A 5 11.47 10.29 16.99
N CYS A 6 12.38 10.81 17.82
CA CYS A 6 12.93 12.14 17.60
C CYS A 6 13.82 12.15 16.32
N PRO A 7 14.16 13.33 15.77
CA PRO A 7 15.01 13.44 14.58
C PRO A 7 16.36 12.73 14.68
N ASN A 8 16.86 12.54 15.90
CA ASN A 8 18.11 11.85 16.21
C ASN A 8 17.94 10.33 16.47
N GLY A 9 16.71 9.80 16.39
CA GLY A 9 16.43 8.36 16.48
C GLY A 9 16.05 7.81 17.86
N HIS A 10 15.79 8.65 18.86
CA HIS A 10 15.30 8.19 20.17
C HIS A 10 13.78 7.97 20.14
N GLU A 11 13.31 6.79 20.55
CA GLU A 11 11.87 6.52 20.68
C GLU A 11 11.30 7.21 21.92
N LEU A 12 10.22 7.97 21.73
CA LEU A 12 9.49 8.65 22.79
C LEU A 12 8.07 8.09 22.83
N GLU A 13 7.67 7.61 24.00
CA GLU A 13 6.28 7.28 24.29
C GLU A 13 5.51 8.58 24.52
N THR A 14 4.62 8.92 23.61
CA THR A 14 3.82 10.14 23.69
C THR A 14 2.32 9.84 23.68
N PRO A 15 1.54 10.43 24.61
CA PRO A 15 0.10 10.33 24.58
C PRO A 15 -0.47 11.08 23.37
N ALA A 16 -1.66 10.66 22.91
CA ALA A 16 -2.36 11.28 21.78
C ALA A 16 -2.57 12.79 21.97
N ASP A 17 -2.73 13.20 23.23
CA ASP A 17 -3.09 14.55 23.64
C ASP A 17 -1.94 15.56 23.43
N MET A 18 -0.71 15.07 23.27
CA MET A 18 0.48 15.88 22.97
C MET A 18 0.80 15.93 21.46
N LEU A 19 0.03 15.24 20.62
CA LEU A 19 0.20 15.30 19.17
C LEU A 19 -0.08 16.71 18.65
N GLY A 20 0.79 17.21 17.77
CA GLY A 20 0.69 18.53 17.16
C GLY A 20 1.44 19.64 17.91
N GLN A 21 1.93 19.37 19.13
CA GLN A 21 2.73 20.29 19.94
C GLN A 21 4.23 20.19 19.63
N ASP A 22 4.96 21.29 19.87
CA ASP A 22 6.42 21.31 19.84
C ASP A 22 6.97 20.84 21.18
N VAL A 23 7.72 19.73 21.16
CA VAL A 23 8.28 19.12 22.36
C VAL A 23 9.79 19.06 22.28
N LEU A 24 10.41 18.96 23.46
CA LEU A 24 11.84 18.81 23.61
C LEU A 24 12.17 17.35 23.90
N CYS A 25 13.07 16.75 23.14
CA CYS A 25 13.56 15.41 23.47
C CYS A 25 14.45 15.46 24.73
N PRO A 26 14.16 14.69 25.80
CA PRO A 26 14.99 14.68 27.01
C PRO A 26 16.39 14.09 26.81
N HIS A 27 16.61 13.32 25.74
CA HIS A 27 17.91 12.67 25.47
C HIS A 27 18.87 13.54 24.67
N CYS A 28 18.38 14.31 23.72
CA CYS A 28 19.21 15.10 22.79
C CYS A 28 18.86 16.58 22.73
N ASN A 29 17.88 17.01 23.55
CA ASN A 29 17.45 18.40 23.68
C ASN A 29 17.01 19.07 22.37
N VAL A 30 16.67 18.26 21.37
CA VAL A 30 16.18 18.76 20.08
C VAL A 30 14.69 19.09 20.21
N GLN A 31 14.31 20.27 19.74
CA GLN A 31 12.92 20.66 19.62
C GLN A 31 12.36 20.16 18.29
N PHE A 32 11.23 19.46 18.34
CA PHE A 32 10.54 18.98 17.14
C PHE A 32 9.04 18.90 17.39
N ARG A 33 8.28 18.95 16.30
CA ARG A 33 6.82 18.89 16.37
C ARG A 33 6.37 17.43 16.37
N LEU A 34 5.63 17.01 17.39
CA LEU A 34 4.99 15.69 17.40
C LEU A 34 3.94 15.66 16.30
N ARG A 35 4.09 14.77 15.31
CA ARG A 35 3.08 14.55 14.28
C ARG A 35 2.72 13.07 14.29
N GLU A 36 1.42 12.78 14.31
CA GLU A 36 0.89 11.42 14.20
C GLU A 36 1.42 10.67 12.95
N LYS A 37 1.72 11.43 11.89
CA LYS A 37 2.28 10.96 10.61
C LYS A 37 3.69 10.36 10.75
N ASP A 38 4.40 10.71 11.82
CA ASP A 38 5.74 10.23 12.13
C ASP A 38 5.72 9.00 13.06
N SER A 39 4.54 8.57 13.53
CA SER A 39 4.39 7.33 14.29
C SER A 39 4.82 6.12 13.44
N VAL A 40 5.50 5.18 14.10
CA VAL A 40 5.99 3.94 13.48
C VAL A 40 4.82 3.11 12.95
N GLU A 41 3.67 3.16 13.64
CA GLU A 41 2.44 2.47 13.30
C GLU A 41 1.83 2.97 11.98
N TYR A 42 1.82 4.29 11.74
CA TYR A 42 1.32 4.87 10.48
C TYR A 42 2.19 4.49 9.27
N LYS A 43 3.51 4.47 9.46
CA LYS A 43 4.45 4.02 8.42
C LYS A 43 4.29 2.53 8.10
N ARG A 44 4.01 1.69 9.10
CA ARG A 44 3.80 0.24 8.91
C ARG A 44 2.53 -0.04 8.09
N GLN A 45 1.41 0.61 8.42
CA GLN A 45 0.16 0.44 7.69
C GLN A 45 0.26 0.89 6.22
N ARG A 46 0.86 2.06 5.94
CA ARG A 46 1.05 2.52 4.55
C ARG A 46 1.92 1.56 3.74
N ARG A 47 2.97 0.98 4.34
CA ARG A 47 3.84 0.02 3.66
C ARG A 47 3.09 -1.26 3.33
N GLU A 48 2.31 -1.79 4.26
CA GLU A 48 1.47 -2.96 4.02
C GLU A 48 0.38 -2.71 2.97
N GLU A 49 -0.24 -1.53 2.96
CA GLU A 49 -1.23 -1.16 1.94
C GLU A 49 -0.61 -1.05 0.54
N SER A 50 0.60 -0.50 0.42
CA SER A 50 1.32 -0.45 -0.87
C SER A 50 1.58 -1.86 -1.42
N ILE A 51 2.05 -2.77 -0.57
CA ILE A 51 2.26 -4.18 -0.92
C ILE A 51 0.94 -4.86 -1.33
N ARG A 52 -0.19 -4.54 -0.66
CA ARG A 52 -1.51 -5.06 -1.04
C ARG A 52 -2.01 -4.47 -2.36
N ARG A 53 -1.78 -3.18 -2.64
CA ARG A 53 -2.21 -2.54 -3.89
C ARG A 53 -1.45 -3.10 -5.10
N GLU A 54 -0.15 -3.30 -4.97
CA GLU A 54 0.67 -3.90 -6.03
C GLU A 54 0.18 -5.32 -6.38
N ARG A 55 -0.18 -6.13 -5.38
CA ARG A 55 -0.77 -7.46 -5.60
C ARG A 55 -2.14 -7.41 -6.29
N LYS A 56 -2.98 -6.43 -5.96
CA LYS A 56 -4.34 -6.32 -6.53
C LYS A 56 -4.32 -5.91 -8.01
N LEU A 57 -3.40 -5.02 -8.39
CA LEU A 57 -3.30 -4.54 -9.77
C LEU A 57 -2.73 -5.62 -10.72
N GLY A 58 -1.85 -6.49 -10.22
CA GLY A 58 -1.32 -7.62 -11.01
C GLY A 58 -2.40 -8.60 -11.47
N ASN A 59 -3.34 -8.96 -10.60
CA ASN A 59 -4.36 -9.97 -10.92
C ASN A 59 -5.42 -9.47 -11.91
N VAL A 60 -5.76 -8.17 -11.87
CA VAL A 60 -6.74 -7.60 -12.80
C VAL A 60 -6.17 -7.57 -14.21
N TRP A 61 -4.93 -7.11 -14.39
CA TRP A 61 -4.28 -7.10 -15.71
C TRP A 61 -4.18 -8.49 -16.34
N LEU A 62 -3.77 -9.49 -15.55
CA LEU A 62 -3.67 -10.88 -16.01
C LEU A 62 -5.03 -11.47 -16.40
N ASN A 63 -6.09 -11.24 -15.61
CA ASN A 63 -7.43 -11.77 -15.93
C ASN A 63 -7.99 -11.16 -17.23
N TRP A 64 -7.75 -9.88 -17.50
CA TRP A 64 -8.17 -9.25 -18.76
C TRP A 64 -7.45 -9.88 -19.95
N ALA A 65 -6.14 -10.14 -19.84
CA ALA A 65 -5.38 -10.81 -20.90
C ALA A 65 -5.88 -12.24 -21.16
N ILE A 66 -6.16 -13.01 -20.11
CA ILE A 66 -6.70 -14.38 -20.23
C ILE A 66 -8.08 -14.36 -20.90
N THR A 67 -8.94 -13.41 -20.53
CA THR A 67 -10.29 -13.29 -21.11
C THR A 67 -10.24 -13.06 -22.62
N ILE A 68 -9.39 -12.13 -23.07
CA ILE A 68 -9.23 -11.83 -24.51
C ILE A 68 -8.73 -13.07 -25.26
N ALA A 69 -7.73 -13.78 -24.73
CA ALA A 69 -7.20 -14.99 -25.35
C ALA A 69 -8.29 -16.08 -25.52
N VAL A 70 -9.10 -16.30 -24.48
CA VAL A 70 -10.21 -17.28 -24.53
C VAL A 70 -11.25 -16.88 -25.58
N VAL A 71 -11.62 -15.60 -25.66
CA VAL A 71 -12.57 -15.09 -26.67
C VAL A 71 -12.06 -15.30 -28.10
N VAL A 72 -10.78 -15.02 -28.35
CA VAL A 72 -10.17 -15.21 -29.68
C VAL A 72 -10.17 -16.69 -30.06
N VAL A 73 -9.76 -17.58 -29.14
CA VAL A 73 -9.73 -19.03 -29.39
C VAL A 73 -11.14 -19.58 -29.65
N LEU A 74 -12.12 -19.21 -28.82
CA LEU A 74 -13.51 -19.61 -29.02
C LEU A 74 -14.07 -19.07 -30.35
N GLY A 75 -13.79 -17.82 -30.70
CA GLY A 75 -14.20 -17.22 -31.96
C GLY A 75 -13.65 -17.97 -33.17
N LEU A 76 -12.36 -18.34 -33.15
CA LEU A 76 -11.73 -19.13 -34.21
C LEU A 76 -12.34 -20.53 -34.30
N LEU A 77 -12.60 -21.20 -33.18
CA LEU A 77 -13.24 -22.52 -33.16
C LEU A 77 -14.64 -22.47 -33.76
N ILE A 78 -15.44 -21.46 -33.40
CA ILE A 78 -16.78 -21.27 -33.98
C ILE A 78 -16.69 -21.08 -35.49
N LEU A 79 -15.74 -20.28 -35.97
CA LEU A 79 -15.56 -19.99 -37.39
C LEU A 79 -15.15 -21.24 -38.18
N ILE A 80 -14.24 -22.05 -37.63
CA ILE A 80 -13.83 -23.33 -38.23
C ILE A 80 -15.03 -24.29 -38.28
N LEU A 81 -15.77 -24.43 -37.17
CA LEU A 81 -16.94 -25.31 -37.10
C LEU A 81 -18.06 -24.89 -38.07
N SER A 82 -18.29 -23.59 -38.23
CA SER A 82 -19.26 -23.08 -39.21
C SER A 82 -18.79 -23.33 -40.64
N GLY A 83 -17.50 -23.12 -40.93
CA GLY A 83 -16.95 -23.35 -42.28
C GLY A 83 -16.85 -24.82 -42.69
N THR A 84 -16.80 -25.76 -41.72
CA THR A 84 -16.87 -27.20 -42.00
C THR A 84 -18.29 -27.72 -42.23
N ARG A 85 -19.32 -26.89 -42.03
CA ARG A 85 -20.74 -27.27 -42.11
C ARG A 85 -21.38 -26.91 -43.46
N ASP A 86 -20.68 -26.17 -44.31
CA ASP A 86 -20.99 -25.92 -45.72
C ASP A 86 -20.29 -26.94 -46.63
#